data_AF-A0A1M7NH31-F1
#
_entry.id   AF-A0A1M7NH31-F1
#
_cell.length_a   1.000
_cell.length_b   1.000
_cell.length_c   1.000
_cell.angle_alpha   90.00
_cell.angle_beta   90.00
_cell.angle_gamma   90.00
#
_symmetry.space_group_name_H-M   'P 1'
#
loop_
_entity.id
_entity.type
_entity.pdbx_description
1 polymer ?
#
loop_
_entity_poly.entity_id
_entity_poly.type
_entity_poly.pdbx_seq_one_letter_code
_entity_poly.pdbx_strand_id
1 'polypeptide(L)'
;MAEGKEKKWYVVRAVSGQENKVKDYIEKEVNHLGMEDYLDQVLVPTEKVIQIRNGKKVNKERVYFPGYVMIQASLDGEMPHVIKNINGVIGFLGETKGGDPVPLRKSEVNRMLGKVDELSVKTDNVAIPFTIGETIKVIDGPFNGFNGTVEKINEEKRKLEVMVKIFGRKTPLELSYMQVEKV
;
A
#
# COMPACT_ATOMS: atom_id res chain seq x y z
N MET A 1 -29.38 7.38 19.29
CA MET A 1 -28.51 8.49 18.84
C MET A 1 -27.17 8.29 19.51
N ALA A 2 -26.17 7.78 18.79
CA ALA A 2 -24.80 7.66 19.31
C ALA A 2 -23.99 8.76 18.60
N GLU A 3 -23.57 9.75 19.37
CA GLU A 3 -22.66 10.81 18.92
C GLU A 3 -21.41 10.16 18.31
N GLY A 4 -21.07 10.60 17.09
CA GLY A 4 -20.00 10.04 16.30
C GLY A 4 -18.64 10.31 16.94
N LYS A 5 -18.12 9.33 17.68
CA LYS A 5 -16.69 9.29 18.00
C LYS A 5 -15.93 9.07 16.69
N GLU A 6 -15.09 10.05 16.32
CA GLU A 6 -14.27 9.98 15.11
C GLU A 6 -13.27 8.82 15.20
N LYS A 7 -13.65 7.67 14.65
CA LYS A 7 -12.74 6.53 14.51
C LYS A 7 -11.68 6.87 13.48
N LYS A 8 -10.42 6.83 13.90
CA LYS A 8 -9.27 7.08 13.04
C LYS A 8 -8.48 5.79 12.90
N TRP A 9 -7.64 5.75 11.86
CA TRP A 9 -6.76 4.64 11.61
C TRP A 9 -5.45 4.84 12.34
N TYR A 10 -4.98 3.79 13.00
CA TYR A 10 -3.73 3.78 13.73
C TYR A 10 -2.96 2.53 13.38
N VAL A 11 -1.64 2.61 13.52
CA VAL A 11 -0.77 1.45 13.37
C VAL A 11 -0.19 1.08 14.72
N VAL A 12 -0.32 -0.20 15.04
CA VAL A 12 0.22 -0.86 16.21
C VAL A 12 1.43 -1.66 15.77
N ARG A 13 2.56 -1.43 16.42
CA ARG A 13 3.75 -2.25 16.28
C ARG A 13 3.57 -3.51 17.12
N ALA A 14 3.70 -4.66 16.47
CA ALA A 14 3.56 -5.97 17.08
C ALA A 14 4.84 -6.78 16.89
N VAL A 15 4.97 -7.85 17.67
CA VAL A 15 6.04 -8.84 17.48
C VAL A 15 5.83 -9.55 16.14
N SER A 16 6.87 -9.54 15.31
CA SER A 16 6.87 -10.20 13.99
C SER A 16 6.56 -11.70 14.12
N GLY A 17 5.61 -12.20 13.32
CA GLY A 17 5.14 -13.58 13.36
C GLY A 17 4.01 -13.85 14.37
N GLN A 18 3.59 -12.85 15.14
CA GLN A 18 2.45 -12.93 16.05
C GLN A 18 1.32 -11.96 15.70
N GLU A 19 1.37 -11.30 14.53
CA GLU A 19 0.45 -10.23 14.14
C GLU A 19 -1.01 -10.72 14.11
N ASN A 20 -1.24 -11.92 13.56
CA ASN A 20 -2.57 -12.54 13.55
C ASN A 20 -3.06 -12.84 14.98
N LYS A 21 -2.17 -13.28 15.88
CA LYS A 21 -2.54 -13.50 17.28
C LYS A 21 -2.86 -12.19 17.99
N VAL A 22 -2.08 -11.15 17.72
CA VAL A 22 -2.31 -9.80 18.28
C VAL A 22 -3.66 -9.27 17.82
N LYS A 23 -4.03 -9.47 16.55
CA LYS A 23 -5.39 -9.15 16.07
C LYS A 23 -6.46 -9.84 16.91
N ASP A 24 -6.39 -11.17 17.04
CA ASP A 24 -7.35 -11.94 17.84
C ASP A 24 -7.40 -11.47 19.31
N TYR A 25 -6.26 -11.13 19.90
CA TYR A 25 -6.21 -10.62 21.27
C TYR A 25 -6.84 -9.23 21.40
N ILE A 26 -6.63 -8.33 20.44
CA ILE A 26 -7.28 -7.01 20.42
C ILE A 26 -8.80 -7.18 20.36
N GLU A 27 -9.30 -8.03 19.47
CA GLU A 27 -10.74 -8.26 19.33
C GLU A 27 -11.35 -8.86 20.62
N LYS A 28 -10.67 -9.82 21.24
CA LYS A 28 -11.11 -10.43 22.49
C LYS A 28 -11.10 -9.46 23.68
N GLU A 29 -10.03 -8.68 23.83
CA GLU A 29 -9.89 -7.74 24.94
C GLU A 29 -10.94 -6.63 24.85
N VAL A 30 -11.19 -6.12 23.64
CA VAL A 30 -12.23 -5.12 23.39
C VAL A 30 -13.64 -5.67 23.65
N ASN A 31 -13.91 -6.91 23.22
CA ASN A 31 -15.18 -7.57 23.51
C ASN A 31 -15.36 -7.80 25.03
N HIS A 32 -14.29 -8.21 25.73
CA HIS A 32 -14.32 -8.42 27.18
C HIS A 32 -14.64 -7.15 27.96
N LEU A 33 -14.08 -6.00 27.53
CA LEU A 33 -14.31 -4.70 28.16
C LEU A 33 -15.62 -4.03 27.69
N GLY A 34 -16.37 -4.64 26.77
CA GLY A 34 -17.58 -4.05 26.19
C GLY A 34 -17.30 -2.78 25.39
N MET A 35 -16.09 -2.65 24.82
CA MET A 35 -15.65 -1.47 24.08
C MET A 35 -15.79 -1.64 22.56
N GLU A 36 -16.67 -2.55 22.10
CA GLU A 36 -16.86 -2.85 20.68
C GLU A 36 -17.28 -1.61 19.87
N ASP A 37 -17.99 -0.66 20.48
CA ASP A 37 -18.33 0.62 19.84
C ASP A 37 -17.10 1.47 19.48
N TYR A 38 -15.98 1.28 20.17
CA TYR A 38 -14.74 2.04 19.97
C TYR A 38 -13.84 1.44 18.91
N LEU A 39 -13.92 0.12 18.66
CA LEU A 39 -13.10 -0.59 17.67
C LEU A 39 -13.96 -0.95 16.47
N ASP A 40 -13.63 -0.43 15.28
CA ASP A 40 -14.35 -0.76 14.05
C ASP A 40 -13.81 -2.04 13.41
N GLN A 41 -12.49 -2.08 13.19
CA GLN A 41 -11.84 -3.21 12.54
C GLN A 41 -10.35 -3.26 12.85
N VAL A 42 -9.82 -4.48 12.86
CA VAL A 42 -8.39 -4.78 12.99
C VAL A 42 -7.94 -5.54 11.75
N LEU A 43 -6.91 -5.03 11.09
CA LEU A 43 -6.39 -5.57 9.85
C LEU A 43 -4.89 -5.83 9.97
N VAL A 44 -4.48 -7.03 9.56
CA VAL A 44 -3.07 -7.39 9.43
C VAL A 44 -2.73 -7.30 7.94
N PRO A 45 -1.67 -6.57 7.53
CA PRO A 45 -1.26 -6.48 6.14
C PRO A 45 -0.63 -7.81 5.69
N THR A 46 -1.46 -8.77 5.27
CA THR A 46 -1.06 -10.04 4.67
C THR A 46 -1.37 -10.07 3.17
N GLU A 47 -0.44 -10.62 2.40
CA GLU A 47 -0.58 -10.88 0.97
C GLU A 47 -0.83 -12.39 0.75
N LYS A 48 -1.83 -12.74 -0.05
CA LYS A 48 -2.13 -14.13 -0.39
C LYS A 48 -1.20 -14.57 -1.52
N VAL A 49 -0.12 -15.27 -1.18
CA VAL A 49 0.80 -15.84 -2.15
C VAL A 49 0.37 -17.27 -2.51
N ILE A 50 0.27 -17.57 -3.81
CA ILE A 50 -0.01 -18.92 -4.29
C ILE A 50 1.32 -19.66 -4.39
N GLN A 51 1.57 -20.58 -3.46
CA GLN A 51 2.77 -21.41 -3.49
C GLN A 51 2.43 -22.77 -4.11
N ILE A 52 3.11 -23.13 -5.21
CA ILE A 52 2.97 -24.46 -5.82
C ILE A 52 3.89 -25.40 -5.05
N ARG A 53 3.32 -26.35 -4.31
CA ARG A 53 4.07 -27.39 -3.59
C ARG A 53 3.51 -28.76 -4.02
N ASN A 54 4.36 -29.62 -4.56
CA ASN A 54 3.97 -30.92 -5.13
C ASN A 54 2.84 -30.83 -6.17
N GLY A 55 2.87 -29.84 -7.07
CA GLY A 55 1.87 -29.67 -8.12
C GLY A 55 0.48 -29.20 -7.66
N LYS A 56 0.24 -29.05 -6.35
CA LYS A 56 -0.98 -28.43 -5.80
C LYS A 56 -0.73 -26.96 -5.47
N LYS A 57 -1.65 -26.10 -5.91
CA LYS A 57 -1.69 -24.68 -5.54
C LYS A 57 -2.10 -24.58 -4.08
N VAL A 58 -1.18 -24.17 -3.21
CA VAL A 58 -1.46 -23.88 -1.80
C VAL A 58 -1.50 -22.36 -1.63
N ASN A 59 -2.65 -21.83 -1.24
CA ASN A 59 -2.75 -20.43 -0.84
C ASN A 59 -2.07 -20.27 0.52
N LYS A 60 -0.98 -19.51 0.55
CA LYS A 60 -0.26 -19.19 1.77
C LYS A 60 -0.34 -17.69 2.01
N GLU A 61 -0.70 -17.28 3.21
CA GLU A 61 -0.70 -15.88 3.59
C GLU A 61 0.72 -15.50 4.04
N ARG A 62 1.31 -14.49 3.40
CA ARG A 62 2.61 -13.93 3.75
C ARG A 62 2.42 -12.50 4.23
N VAL A 63 2.93 -12.17 5.41
CA VAL A 63 2.85 -10.81 5.95
C VAL A 63 3.68 -9.87 5.08
N TYR A 64 3.06 -8.81 4.56
CA TYR A 64 3.71 -7.80 3.71
C TYR A 64 4.51 -6.80 4.54
N PHE A 65 3.97 -6.36 5.69
CA PHE A 65 4.67 -5.55 6.69
C PHE A 65 4.80 -6.31 8.02
N PRO A 66 5.87 -7.10 8.22
CA PRO A 66 6.06 -7.84 9.46
C PRO A 66 6.17 -6.88 10.66
N GLY A 67 5.47 -7.21 11.73
CA GLY A 67 5.44 -6.44 12.98
C GLY A 67 4.54 -5.20 12.95
N TYR A 68 3.62 -5.09 12.00
CA TYR A 68 2.64 -3.99 11.96
C TYR A 68 1.21 -4.52 11.86
N VAL A 69 0.33 -3.98 12.70
CA VAL A 69 -1.12 -4.25 12.73
C VAL A 69 -1.84 -2.92 12.59
N MET A 70 -2.83 -2.86 11.71
CA MET A 70 -3.65 -1.66 11.50
C MET A 70 -4.94 -1.80 12.30
N ILE A 71 -5.33 -0.74 12.98
CA ILE A 71 -6.60 -0.70 13.72
C ILE A 71 -7.36 0.56 13.32
N GLN A 72 -8.67 0.42 13.17
CA GLN A 72 -9.58 1.55 13.09
C GLN A 72 -10.33 1.65 14.41
N ALA A 73 -9.99 2.65 15.23
CA ALA A 73 -10.55 2.80 16.56
C ALA A 73 -10.75 4.27 16.93
N SER A 74 -11.60 4.54 17.91
CA SER A 74 -11.55 5.79 18.66
C SER A 74 -10.66 5.59 19.87
N LEU A 75 -9.55 6.33 19.94
CA LEU A 75 -8.55 6.20 21.02
C LEU A 75 -8.88 7.08 22.23
N ASP A 76 -10.17 7.26 22.52
CA ASP A 76 -10.62 8.00 23.69
C ASP A 76 -10.40 7.21 24.98
N GLY A 77 -9.93 7.87 26.04
CA GLY A 77 -9.81 7.31 27.37
C GLY A 77 -8.78 6.17 27.49
N GLU A 78 -9.22 5.00 27.92
CA GLU A 78 -8.35 3.86 28.26
C GLU A 78 -7.97 2.97 27.07
N MET A 79 -8.62 3.16 25.92
CA MET A 79 -8.41 2.34 24.71
C MET A 79 -6.94 2.20 24.27
N PRO A 80 -6.11 3.28 24.19
CA PRO A 80 -4.70 3.14 23.85
C PRO A 80 -3.89 2.38 24.92
N HIS A 81 -4.29 2.44 26.20
CA HIS A 81 -3.63 1.69 27.27
C HIS A 81 -3.95 0.20 27.20
N VAL A 82 -5.22 -0.14 26.95
CA VAL A 82 -5.67 -1.52 26.72
C VAL A 82 -4.87 -2.15 25.59
N ILE A 83 -4.79 -1.48 24.45
CA ILE A 83 -4.07 -2.02 23.27
C ILE A 83 -2.57 -2.17 23.55
N LYS A 84 -1.94 -1.22 24.27
CA LYS A 84 -0.52 -1.32 24.66
C LYS A 84 -0.26 -2.48 25.63
N ASN A 85 -1.25 -2.88 26.43
CA ASN A 85 -1.10 -3.95 27.42
C ASN A 85 -1.29 -5.37 26.81
N ILE A 86 -1.73 -5.47 25.56
CA ILE A 86 -1.94 -6.75 24.89
C ILE A 86 -0.60 -7.44 24.62
N ASN A 87 -0.56 -8.74 24.87
CA ASN A 87 0.63 -9.54 24.63
C ASN A 87 1.00 -9.55 23.13
N GLY A 88 2.25 -9.25 22.83
CA GLY A 88 2.77 -9.13 21.47
C GLY A 88 2.66 -7.72 20.89
N VAL A 89 2.08 -6.75 21.60
CA VAL A 89 2.12 -5.33 21.23
C VAL A 89 3.38 -4.68 21.80
N ILE A 90 4.14 -4.01 20.95
CA ILE A 90 5.32 -3.21 21.33
C ILE A 90 4.90 -1.77 21.62
N GLY A 91 3.90 -1.27 20.89
CA GLY A 91 3.35 0.07 21.08
C GLY A 91 2.76 0.63 19.79
N PHE A 92 2.30 1.88 19.83
CA PHE A 92 1.77 2.54 18.64
C PHE A 92 2.87 3.16 17.78
N LEU A 93 2.57 3.29 16.49
CA LEU A 93 3.35 4.12 15.57
C LEU A 93 3.03 5.60 15.87
N GLY A 94 4.03 6.34 16.34
CA GLY A 94 3.93 7.77 16.60
C GLY A 94 5.29 8.46 16.49
N GLU A 95 5.29 9.80 16.50
CA GLU A 95 6.48 10.63 16.32
C GLU A 95 7.55 10.40 17.40
N THR A 96 7.14 9.91 18.58
CA THR A 96 8.03 9.57 19.70
C THR A 96 7.86 8.11 20.11
N LYS A 97 8.95 7.42 20.47
CA LYS A 97 8.89 6.06 21.04
C LYS A 97 8.03 6.06 22.31
N GLY A 98 6.86 5.42 22.25
CA GLY A 98 5.91 5.36 23.37
C GLY A 98 4.93 6.53 23.47
N GLY A 99 5.03 7.49 22.56
CA GLY A 99 4.15 8.66 22.49
C GLY A 99 2.72 8.32 22.07
N ASP A 100 1.92 9.37 21.93
CA ASP A 100 0.53 9.25 21.52
C ASP A 100 0.40 8.62 20.12
N PRO A 101 -0.64 7.81 19.91
CA PRO A 101 -0.91 7.16 18.63
C PRO A 101 -1.19 8.22 17.56
N VAL A 102 -0.40 8.21 16.49
CA VAL A 102 -0.59 9.16 15.38
C VAL A 102 -1.63 8.60 14.41
N PRO A 103 -2.71 9.34 14.13
CA PRO A 103 -3.71 8.90 13.17
C PRO A 103 -3.15 8.95 11.75
N LEU A 104 -3.32 7.86 11.01
CA LEU A 104 -2.98 7.80 9.59
C LEU A 104 -4.06 8.46 8.74
N ARG A 105 -3.64 9.09 7.65
CA ARG A 105 -4.57 9.58 6.63
C ARG A 105 -5.20 8.38 5.92
N LYS A 106 -6.47 8.50 5.54
CA LYS A 106 -7.21 7.45 4.79
C LYS A 106 -6.43 6.98 3.54
N SER A 107 -5.72 7.88 2.86
CA SER A 107 -4.88 7.55 1.69
C SER A 107 -3.71 6.62 2.02
N GLU A 108 -3.08 6.77 3.18
CA GLU A 108 -1.96 5.92 3.63
C GLU A 108 -2.45 4.53 4.02
N VAL A 109 -3.59 4.48 4.71
CA VAL A 109 -4.27 3.25 5.09
C VAL A 109 -4.67 2.45 3.86
N ASN A 110 -5.31 3.09 2.87
CA ASN A 110 -5.71 2.41 1.64
C ASN A 110 -4.51 1.82 0.90
N ARG A 111 -3.37 2.53 0.88
CA ARG A 111 -2.11 2.05 0.30
C ARG A 111 -1.54 0.84 1.05
N MET A 112 -1.61 0.83 2.39
CA MET A 112 -1.08 -0.26 3.21
C MET A 112 -2.01 -1.49 3.27
N LEU A 113 -3.32 -1.29 3.19
CA LEU A 113 -4.31 -2.37 3.17
C LEU A 113 -4.39 -3.10 1.83
N GLY A 114 -3.62 -2.67 0.82
CA GLY A 114 -3.80 -3.20 -0.53
C GLY A 114 -5.21 -2.96 -1.06
N LYS A 115 -5.98 -2.03 -0.47
CA LYS A 115 -7.25 -1.56 -1.05
C LYS A 115 -7.01 -0.62 -2.22
N VAL A 116 -5.79 -0.11 -2.37
CA VAL A 116 -5.33 0.27 -3.71
C VAL A 116 -5.31 -1.01 -4.53
N ASP A 117 -4.58 -2.08 -4.22
CA ASP A 117 -4.61 -3.34 -5.00
C ASP A 117 -6.00 -3.95 -5.31
N GLU A 118 -7.04 -3.95 -4.46
CA GLU A 118 -8.37 -4.46 -4.88
C GLU A 118 -9.22 -3.45 -5.67
N LEU A 119 -9.06 -2.13 -5.46
CA LEU A 119 -9.61 -1.10 -6.35
C LEU A 119 -8.68 -0.80 -7.53
N SER A 120 -7.45 -1.28 -7.54
CA SER A 120 -6.39 -1.03 -8.50
C SER A 120 -6.08 -2.28 -9.34
N VAL A 121 -6.52 -3.45 -8.91
CA VAL A 121 -6.96 -4.50 -9.85
C VAL A 121 -8.15 -4.00 -10.70
N LYS A 122 -8.85 -2.92 -10.28
CA LYS A 122 -9.80 -2.18 -11.14
C LYS A 122 -9.38 -0.76 -11.59
N THR A 123 -8.32 -0.17 -11.04
CA THR A 123 -7.90 1.25 -11.27
C THR A 123 -6.37 1.44 -11.43
N ASP A 124 -5.54 0.39 -11.35
CA ASP A 124 -4.25 0.28 -12.06
C ASP A 124 -4.50 -0.14 -13.54
N ASN A 125 -5.70 0.10 -14.04
CA ASN A 125 -5.78 0.87 -15.28
C ASN A 125 -5.56 2.36 -14.95
N VAL A 126 -4.37 2.73 -14.44
CA VAL A 126 -3.73 3.87 -15.07
C VAL A 126 -3.42 3.33 -16.45
N ALA A 127 -4.43 3.38 -17.32
CA ALA A 127 -4.28 3.09 -18.72
C ALA A 127 -3.06 3.90 -19.09
N ILE A 128 -1.96 3.21 -19.38
CA ILE A 128 -0.75 3.84 -19.86
C ILE A 128 -1.28 4.68 -21.02
N PRO A 129 -1.29 6.03 -20.93
CA PRO A 129 -1.97 6.83 -21.94
C PRO A 129 -1.23 6.78 -23.29
N PHE A 130 -0.12 6.04 -23.32
CA PHE A 130 0.73 5.77 -24.45
C PHE A 130 0.32 4.46 -25.10
N THR A 131 0.06 4.52 -26.39
CA THR A 131 -0.11 3.34 -27.24
C THR A 131 1.14 3.12 -28.09
N ILE A 132 1.37 1.88 -28.50
CA ILE A 132 2.43 1.55 -29.46
C ILE A 132 2.14 2.30 -30.77
N GLY A 133 3.14 3.01 -31.29
CA GLY A 133 3.02 3.87 -32.46
C GLY A 133 2.69 5.34 -32.16
N GLU A 134 2.49 5.70 -30.89
CA GLU A 134 2.18 7.07 -30.50
C GLU A 134 3.43 7.97 -30.44
N THR A 135 3.25 9.26 -30.74
CA THR A 135 4.34 10.24 -30.69
C THR A 135 4.42 10.84 -29.29
N ILE A 136 5.59 10.79 -28.70
CA ILE A 136 5.87 11.34 -27.38
C ILE A 136 7.02 12.34 -27.47
N LYS A 137 7.07 13.24 -26.51
CA LYS A 137 8.16 14.19 -26.32
C LYS A 137 8.88 13.86 -25.02
N VAL A 138 10.20 13.79 -25.08
CA VAL A 138 11.01 13.58 -23.88
C VAL A 138 11.08 14.90 -23.10
N ILE A 139 10.66 14.89 -21.84
CA ILE A 139 10.64 16.07 -20.96
C ILE A 139 11.72 16.05 -19.88
N ASP A 140 12.43 14.91 -19.74
CA ASP A 140 13.44 14.73 -18.70
C ASP A 140 14.65 13.92 -19.23
N GLY A 141 15.84 14.20 -18.69
CA GLY A 141 17.09 13.58 -19.07
C GLY A 141 17.86 14.28 -20.22
N PRO A 142 19.00 13.71 -20.67
CA PRO A 142 19.90 14.34 -21.65
C PRO A 142 19.30 14.49 -23.06
N PHE A 143 18.12 13.90 -23.28
CA PHE A 143 17.38 13.95 -24.54
C PHE A 143 16.08 14.77 -24.42
N ASN A 144 15.99 15.63 -23.39
CA ASN A 144 14.87 16.54 -23.21
C ASN A 144 14.67 17.42 -24.46
N GLY A 145 13.42 17.52 -24.93
CA GLY A 145 13.02 18.31 -26.10
C GLY A 145 12.96 17.52 -27.41
N PHE A 146 13.43 16.28 -27.47
CA PHE A 146 13.31 15.44 -28.65
C PHE A 146 11.95 14.73 -28.72
N ASN A 147 11.44 14.58 -29.95
CA ASN A 147 10.25 13.79 -30.24
C ASN A 147 10.65 12.37 -30.62
N GLY A 148 9.91 11.39 -30.13
CA GLY A 148 10.09 9.98 -30.43
C GLY A 148 8.76 9.26 -30.61
N THR A 149 8.82 8.05 -31.15
CA THR A 149 7.65 7.19 -31.33
C THR A 149 7.78 5.96 -30.43
N VAL A 150 6.74 5.63 -29.67
CA VAL A 150 6.74 4.45 -28.80
C VAL A 150 6.71 3.19 -29.66
N GLU A 151 7.71 2.31 -29.53
CA GLU A 151 7.74 1.04 -30.27
C GLU A 151 7.27 -0.13 -29.39
N LYS A 152 7.66 -0.14 -28.11
CA LYS A 152 7.20 -1.15 -27.14
C LYS A 152 7.00 -0.56 -25.76
N ILE A 153 6.06 -1.15 -25.05
CA ILE A 153 5.69 -0.78 -23.68
C ILE A 153 5.99 -1.98 -22.80
N ASN A 154 6.86 -1.80 -21.80
CA ASN A 154 7.12 -2.79 -20.78
C ASN A 154 6.35 -2.40 -19.52
N GLU A 155 5.15 -2.92 -19.40
CA GLU A 155 4.22 -2.63 -18.31
C GLU A 155 4.76 -3.12 -16.96
N GLU A 156 5.39 -4.30 -16.95
CA GLU A 156 5.97 -4.92 -15.74
C GLU A 156 7.12 -4.09 -15.15
N LYS A 157 7.99 -3.53 -15.99
CA LYS A 157 9.17 -2.76 -15.57
C LYS A 157 8.96 -1.25 -15.55
N ARG A 158 7.79 -0.79 -15.99
CA ARG A 158 7.43 0.60 -16.17
C ARG A 158 8.38 1.41 -17.07
N LYS A 159 8.68 0.85 -18.24
CA LYS A 159 9.63 1.41 -19.21
C LYS A 159 9.06 1.38 -20.62
N LEU A 160 9.44 2.37 -21.43
CA LEU A 160 9.06 2.53 -22.82
C LEU A 160 10.30 2.39 -23.69
N GLU A 161 10.23 1.53 -24.71
CA GLU A 161 11.16 1.57 -25.83
C GLU A 161 10.64 2.60 -26.82
N VAL A 162 11.35 3.71 -26.95
CA VAL A 162 11.01 4.83 -27.80
C VAL A 162 12.06 4.97 -28.89
N MET A 163 11.61 5.16 -30.12
CA MET A 163 12.46 5.49 -31.24
C MET A 163 12.55 7.00 -31.41
N VAL A 164 13.66 7.59 -30.98
CA VAL A 164 13.89 9.03 -31.10
C VAL A 164 14.60 9.32 -32.42
N LYS A 165 14.18 10.38 -33.11
CA LYS A 165 14.83 10.83 -34.34
C LYS A 165 15.89 11.87 -34.01
N ILE A 166 17.14 11.44 -33.91
CA ILE A 166 18.28 12.32 -33.62
C ILE A 166 19.12 12.44 -34.90
N PHE A 167 19.35 13.66 -35.40
CA PHE A 167 20.12 13.94 -36.62
C PHE A 167 19.69 13.13 -37.87
N GLY A 168 18.38 12.91 -38.04
CA GLY A 168 17.84 12.17 -39.18
C GLY A 168 17.98 10.64 -39.08
N ARG A 169 18.59 10.12 -38.02
CA ARG A 169 18.70 8.69 -37.73
C ARG A 169 17.69 8.29 -36.66
N LYS A 170 17.15 7.09 -36.77
CA LYS A 170 16.25 6.49 -35.77
C LYS A 170 17.11 5.75 -34.74
N THR A 171 17.05 6.16 -33.48
CA THR A 171 17.79 5.53 -32.39
C THR A 171 16.80 5.00 -31.34
N PRO A 172 16.81 3.69 -31.03
CA PRO A 172 16.00 3.14 -29.96
C PRO A 172 16.58 3.55 -28.60
N LEU A 173 15.73 4.05 -27.71
CA LEU A 173 16.06 4.44 -26.34
C LEU A 173 15.02 3.86 -25.38
N GLU A 174 15.48 3.47 -24.19
CA GLU A 174 14.60 3.02 -23.11
C GLU A 174 14.39 4.17 -22.13
N LEU A 175 13.16 4.65 -21.99
CA LEU A 175 12.78 5.78 -21.15
C LEU A 175 11.70 5.38 -20.15
N SER A 176 11.68 6.00 -18.97
CA SER A 176 10.59 5.80 -18.01
C SER A 176 9.38 6.67 -18.36
N TYR A 177 8.17 6.24 -17.95
CA TYR A 177 6.94 7.02 -18.16
C TYR A 177 7.00 8.43 -17.56
N MET A 178 7.79 8.63 -16.51
CA MET A 178 7.94 9.94 -15.87
C MET A 178 8.78 10.94 -16.70
N GLN A 179 9.51 10.44 -17.71
CA GLN A 179 10.44 11.23 -18.50
C GLN A 179 9.89 11.64 -19.86
N VAL A 180 8.66 11.23 -20.18
CA VAL A 180 8.02 11.47 -21.47
C VAL A 180 6.63 12.05 -21.28
N GLU A 181 6.25 12.92 -22.20
CA GLU A 181 4.94 13.56 -22.28
C GLU A 181 4.31 13.26 -23.64
N LYS A 182 2.98 13.07 -23.66
CA LYS A 182 2.24 12.81 -24.89
C LYS A 182 2.12 14.10 -25.72
N VAL A 183 2.29 13.99 -27.04
CA VAL A 183 2.05 15.07 -28.01
C VAL A 183 0.71 14.87 -28.70
#